data_AF-A0A916GGA6-F1
#
_entry.id   AF-A0A916GGA6-F1
#
_cell.length_a   1.000
_cell.length_b   1.000
_cell.length_c   1.000
_cell.angle_alpha   90.00
_cell.angle_beta   90.00
_cell.angle_gamma   90.00
#
_symmetry.space_group_name_H-M   'P 1'
#
loop_
_entity.id
_entity.type
_entity.pdbx_description
1 polymer ?
#
loop_
_entity_poly.entity_id
_entity_poly.type
_entity_poly.pdbx_seq_one_letter_code
_entity_poly.pdbx_strand_id
1 'polypeptide(L)'
;MKKTIVEYRPPQKTVLFLDGSETALHVPLPGLVMIRVTAEDKAPVYGVYAIKRRPETLDTPLFHAPLPNVFGSGAICWGTVQRVTDTALRSAGLAEDWTMLLGSSFGDHAVGGKSKRQPQDIRKLLIDLEAKKARTYPKRDLVPVKRTLMQVLGDRE
;
A
#
# COMPACT_ATOMS: atom_id res chain seq x y z
N MET A 1 0.69 23.49 11.69
CA MET A 1 0.66 23.48 10.20
C MET A 1 0.45 22.06 9.66
N LYS A 2 -0.27 21.88 8.54
CA LYS A 2 -0.51 20.56 7.91
C LYS A 2 0.50 20.31 6.79
N LYS A 3 1.08 19.10 6.71
CA LYS A 3 2.06 18.70 5.70
C LYS A 3 1.61 17.40 5.03
N THR A 4 1.52 17.42 3.71
CA THR A 4 1.21 16.25 2.88
C THR A 4 2.46 15.82 2.11
N ILE A 5 2.84 14.55 2.23
CA ILE A 5 3.93 13.94 1.47
C ILE A 5 3.31 12.81 0.63
N VAL A 6 3.68 12.78 -0.65
CA VAL A 6 3.23 11.77 -1.61
C VAL A 6 4.46 11.14 -2.23
N GLU A 7 4.57 9.82 -2.18
CA GLU A 7 5.69 9.09 -2.77
C GLU A 7 5.20 7.96 -3.67
N TYR A 8 5.75 7.91 -4.89
CA TYR A 8 5.53 6.81 -5.82
C TYR A 8 6.64 5.76 -5.68
N ARG A 9 6.26 4.52 -5.39
CA ARG A 9 7.12 3.35 -5.43
C ARG A 9 6.90 2.60 -6.76
N PRO A 10 7.92 2.44 -7.62
CA PRO A 10 7.77 1.73 -8.89
C PRO A 10 7.48 0.24 -8.69
N PRO A 11 6.87 -0.43 -9.70
CA PRO A 11 6.69 -1.87 -9.69
C PRO A 11 8.02 -2.58 -9.48
N GLN A 12 8.08 -3.47 -8.49
CA GLN A 12 9.29 -4.22 -8.17
C GLN A 12 8.95 -5.48 -7.37
N LYS A 13 9.88 -6.44 -7.36
CA LYS A 13 9.81 -7.57 -6.43
C LYS A 13 9.95 -7.05 -5.01
N THR A 14 9.11 -7.58 -4.14
CA THR A 14 9.02 -7.16 -2.74
C THR A 14 8.92 -8.40 -1.87
N VAL A 15 9.64 -8.38 -0.76
CA VAL A 15 9.53 -9.40 0.29
C VAL A 15 8.35 -9.04 1.17
N LEU A 16 7.42 -9.97 1.39
CA LEU A 16 6.27 -9.80 2.25
C LEU A 16 6.19 -10.95 3.26
N PHE A 17 5.76 -10.67 4.48
CA PHE A 17 5.64 -11.66 5.55
C PHE A 17 4.17 -11.91 5.81
N LEU A 18 3.70 -13.16 5.77
CA LEU A 18 2.32 -13.51 6.13
C LEU A 18 2.28 -14.04 7.56
N ASP A 19 1.27 -13.64 8.33
CA ASP A 19 1.07 -14.20 9.68
C ASP A 19 0.91 -15.72 9.62
N GLY A 20 1.60 -16.41 10.52
CA GLY A 20 1.59 -17.87 10.58
C GLY A 20 2.45 -18.57 9.50
N SER A 21 3.25 -17.82 8.72
CA SER A 21 4.23 -18.40 7.80
C SER A 21 5.66 -18.08 8.26
N GLU A 22 6.51 -19.09 8.31
CA GLU A 22 7.95 -18.93 8.57
C GLU A 22 8.74 -18.50 7.31
N THR A 23 8.11 -18.53 6.13
CA THR A 23 8.74 -18.20 4.86
C THR A 23 8.19 -16.89 4.30
N ALA A 24 9.09 -15.97 3.97
CA ALA A 24 8.70 -14.72 3.32
C ALA A 24 8.35 -14.94 1.84
N LEU A 25 7.34 -14.23 1.34
CA LEU A 25 6.95 -14.25 -0.07
C LEU A 25 7.79 -13.25 -0.87
N HIS A 26 8.34 -13.69 -2.01
CA HIS A 26 9.07 -12.86 -2.96
C HIS A 26 8.22 -12.57 -4.20
N VAL A 27 7.35 -11.57 -4.11
CA VAL A 27 6.30 -11.33 -5.12
C VAL A 27 6.51 -10.01 -5.87
N PRO A 28 6.20 -9.94 -7.17
CA PRO A 28 6.14 -8.67 -7.87
C PRO A 28 4.91 -7.89 -7.39
N LEU A 29 5.11 -6.65 -6.95
CA LEU A 29 4.04 -5.71 -6.65
C LEU A 29 3.83 -4.73 -7.82
N PRO A 30 2.62 -4.17 -7.98
CA PRO A 30 2.39 -3.09 -8.93
C PRO A 30 3.09 -1.81 -8.46
N GLY A 31 2.96 -0.73 -9.24
CA GLY A 31 3.30 0.59 -8.73
C GLY A 31 2.40 0.94 -7.55
N LEU A 32 2.96 1.53 -6.51
CA LEU A 32 2.23 1.97 -5.33
C LEU A 32 2.44 3.46 -5.11
N VAL A 33 1.45 4.12 -4.52
CA VAL A 33 1.57 5.48 -4.00
C VAL A 33 1.25 5.43 -2.52
N MET A 34 2.13 6.00 -1.71
CA MET A 34 1.84 6.28 -0.30
C MET A 34 1.65 7.79 -0.13
N ILE A 35 0.64 8.15 0.65
CA ILE A 35 0.32 9.51 1.06
C ILE A 35 0.41 9.53 2.57
N ARG A 36 1.20 10.44 3.12
CA ARG A 36 1.22 10.75 4.55
C ARG A 36 0.80 12.19 4.76
N VAL A 37 -0.16 12.39 5.66
CA VAL A 37 -0.58 13.70 6.11
C VAL A 37 -0.28 13.83 7.58
N THR A 38 0.53 14.81 7.94
CA THR A 38 0.82 15.17 9.32
C THR A 38 0.19 16.51 9.65
N ALA A 39 -0.36 16.63 10.85
CA ALA A 39 -0.82 17.88 11.42
C ALA A 39 -0.29 17.96 12.85
N GLU A 40 -0.11 19.17 13.34
CA GLU A 40 0.32 19.46 14.70
C GLU A 40 -0.63 18.77 15.70
N ASP A 41 -0.04 18.11 16.71
CA ASP A 41 -0.73 17.37 17.77
C ASP A 41 -1.68 16.26 17.33
N LYS A 42 -1.58 15.78 16.08
CA LYS A 42 -2.36 14.66 15.56
C LYS A 42 -1.47 13.51 15.09
N ALA A 43 -1.99 12.29 15.22
CA ALA A 43 -1.35 11.13 14.61
C ALA A 43 -1.29 11.30 13.07
N PRO A 44 -0.21 10.84 12.42
CA PRO A 44 -0.11 10.84 10.97
C PRO A 44 -1.23 10.00 10.34
N VAL A 45 -1.84 10.53 9.28
CA VAL A 45 -2.84 9.81 8.48
C VAL A 45 -2.18 9.29 7.21
N TYR A 46 -2.41 8.02 6.92
CA TYR A 46 -1.82 7.34 5.77
C TYR A 46 -2.86 6.90 4.74
N GLY A 47 -2.45 6.90 3.47
CA GLY A 47 -3.18 6.30 2.36
C GLY A 47 -2.24 5.55 1.44
N VAL A 48 -2.53 4.29 1.11
CA VAL A 48 -1.75 3.50 0.15
C VAL A 48 -2.65 2.97 -0.95
N TYR A 49 -2.25 3.20 -2.18
CA TYR A 49 -3.00 2.81 -3.37
C TYR A 49 -2.08 2.18 -4.40
N ALA A 50 -2.62 1.24 -5.19
CA ALA A 50 -1.95 0.76 -6.38
C ALA A 50 -2.25 1.66 -7.57
N ILE A 51 -1.29 1.73 -8.48
CA ILE A 51 -1.40 2.46 -9.75
C ILE A 51 -0.85 1.62 -10.91
N LYS A 52 -1.43 1.81 -12.09
CA LYS A 52 -1.02 1.06 -13.29
C LYS A 52 0.21 1.65 -13.97
N ARG A 53 0.49 2.94 -13.79
CA ARG A 53 1.58 3.72 -14.39
C ARG A 53 2.00 4.79 -13.39
N ARG A 54 3.24 5.28 -13.48
CA ARG A 54 3.70 6.43 -12.69
C ARG A 54 2.71 7.60 -12.88
N PRO A 55 2.26 8.29 -11.83
CA PRO A 55 1.34 9.41 -12.00
C PRO A 55 2.07 10.55 -12.70
N GLU A 56 1.52 11.03 -13.79
CA GLU A 56 1.97 12.26 -14.48
C GLU A 56 1.03 13.43 -14.17
N THR A 57 -0.18 13.12 -13.70
CA THR A 57 -1.29 14.03 -13.48
C THR A 57 -2.09 13.63 -12.24
N LEU A 58 -2.82 14.57 -11.63
CA LEU A 58 -3.63 14.31 -10.44
C LEU A 58 -4.94 13.54 -10.76
N ASP A 59 -5.39 13.50 -12.01
CA ASP A 59 -6.55 12.69 -12.42
C ASP A 59 -6.22 11.18 -12.54
N THR A 60 -4.97 10.78 -12.25
CA THR A 60 -4.53 9.38 -12.29
C THR A 60 -5.47 8.47 -11.48
N PRO A 61 -6.10 7.45 -12.11
CA PRO A 61 -6.97 6.50 -11.42
C PRO A 61 -6.24 5.62 -10.42
N LEU A 62 -6.86 5.42 -9.25
CA LEU A 62 -6.32 4.61 -8.16
C LEU A 62 -7.00 3.24 -8.06
N PHE A 63 -6.21 2.28 -7.58
CA PHE A 63 -6.62 0.89 -7.38
C PHE A 63 -6.33 0.47 -5.93
N HIS A 64 -7.09 -0.50 -5.42
CA HIS A 64 -6.83 -1.03 -4.09
C HIS A 64 -5.40 -1.61 -4.04
N ALA A 65 -4.65 -1.27 -3.00
CA ALA A 65 -3.32 -1.83 -2.81
C ALA A 65 -3.43 -3.34 -2.55
N PRO A 66 -2.71 -4.19 -3.29
CA PRO A 66 -2.77 -5.65 -3.12
C PRO A 66 -1.90 -6.10 -1.93
N LEU A 67 -2.14 -5.52 -0.74
CA LEU A 67 -1.40 -5.76 0.49
C LEU A 67 -2.37 -6.06 1.63
N PRO A 68 -2.26 -7.15 2.41
CA PRO A 68 -3.26 -7.51 3.43
C PRO A 68 -3.54 -6.42 4.47
N ASN A 69 -2.55 -5.63 4.91
CA ASN A 69 -2.73 -4.59 5.95
C ASN A 69 -3.23 -3.23 5.43
N VAL A 70 -3.74 -3.14 4.20
CA VAL A 70 -4.29 -1.88 3.65
C VAL A 70 -5.81 -1.99 3.47
N PHE A 71 -6.62 -1.28 4.23
CA PHE A 71 -8.07 -1.34 4.08
C PHE A 71 -8.56 -0.89 2.69
N GLY A 72 -9.80 -1.21 2.35
CA GLY A 72 -10.40 -0.78 1.07
C GLY A 72 -10.36 0.74 0.86
N SER A 73 -10.39 1.52 1.95
CA SER A 73 -10.23 2.99 1.92
C SER A 73 -8.82 3.46 1.53
N GLY A 74 -7.82 2.58 1.58
CA GLY A 74 -6.40 2.89 1.47
C GLY A 74 -5.73 3.15 2.83
N ALA A 75 -6.48 3.20 3.94
CA ALA A 75 -5.90 3.33 5.27
C ALA A 75 -5.04 2.10 5.61
N ILE A 76 -3.94 2.30 6.33
CA ILE A 76 -3.06 1.22 6.76
C ILE A 76 -3.51 0.74 8.15
N CYS A 77 -3.65 -0.57 8.31
CA CYS A 77 -3.73 -1.23 9.61
C CYS A 77 -2.30 -1.47 10.12
N TRP A 78 -1.94 -0.82 11.21
CA TRP A 78 -0.59 -0.91 11.75
C TRP A 78 -0.47 -1.80 12.98
N GLY A 79 -1.57 -2.43 13.41
CA GLY A 79 -1.61 -3.25 14.62
C GLY A 79 -1.27 -2.45 15.88
N THR A 80 -0.51 -3.04 16.79
CA THR A 80 -0.10 -2.46 18.08
C THR A 80 1.23 -1.72 18.04
N VAL A 81 1.96 -1.79 16.93
CA VAL A 81 3.32 -1.24 16.79
C VAL A 81 3.24 0.03 15.96
N GLN A 82 3.04 1.18 16.58
CA GLN A 82 3.05 2.45 15.84
C GLN A 82 3.81 3.56 16.53
N ARG A 83 4.99 3.81 16.00
CA ARG A 83 5.32 5.12 15.44
C ARG A 83 6.55 4.95 14.55
N VAL A 84 6.46 5.40 13.29
CA VAL A 84 7.69 5.86 12.62
C VAL A 84 8.30 6.95 13.52
N THR A 85 9.62 7.05 13.54
CA THR A 85 10.30 8.00 14.43
C THR A 85 9.80 9.44 14.21
N ASP A 86 9.82 10.28 15.25
CA ASP A 86 9.49 11.71 15.10
C ASP A 86 10.38 12.38 14.03
N THR A 87 11.62 11.89 13.89
CA THR A 87 12.54 12.26 12.82
C THR A 87 11.97 11.91 11.45
N ALA A 88 11.47 10.69 11.24
CA ALA A 88 10.84 10.29 9.99
C ALA A 88 9.59 11.10 9.67
N LEU A 89 8.77 11.43 10.68
CA LEU A 89 7.59 12.29 10.51
C LEU A 89 7.95 13.71 10.05
N ARG A 90 9.08 14.25 10.53
CA ARG A 90 9.59 15.57 10.12
C ARG A 90 10.28 15.54 8.75
N SER A 91 10.77 14.38 8.33
CA SER A 91 11.46 14.21 7.04
C SER A 91 10.56 14.51 5.83
N ALA A 92 11.17 14.68 4.66
CA ALA A 92 10.49 14.92 3.39
C ALA A 92 10.20 13.64 2.58
N GLY A 93 10.56 12.46 3.11
CA GLY A 93 10.39 11.18 2.42
C GLY A 93 9.55 10.18 3.21
N LEU A 94 9.27 9.03 2.59
CA LEU A 94 8.47 7.94 3.18
C LEU A 94 9.23 6.61 3.27
N ALA A 95 10.57 6.64 3.25
CA ALA A 95 11.41 5.45 3.25
C ALA A 95 11.20 4.55 4.49
N GLU A 96 11.11 5.16 5.67
CA GLU A 96 10.82 4.42 6.92
C GLU A 96 9.38 3.90 6.91
N ASP A 97 8.42 4.70 6.45
CA ASP A 97 7.01 4.33 6.34
C ASP A 97 6.80 3.12 5.41
N TRP A 98 7.52 3.07 4.28
CA TRP A 98 7.54 1.90 3.39
C TRP A 98 8.17 0.67 4.05
N THR A 99 9.29 0.85 4.74
CA THR A 99 9.97 -0.23 5.46
C THR A 99 9.04 -0.83 6.51
N MET A 100 8.37 0.01 7.29
CA MET A 100 7.41 -0.42 8.30
C MET A 100 6.21 -1.15 7.69
N LEU A 101 5.61 -0.58 6.62
CA LEU A 101 4.46 -1.20 5.96
C LEU A 101 4.82 -2.57 5.38
N LEU A 102 5.90 -2.66 4.60
CA LEU A 102 6.25 -3.86 3.83
C LEU A 102 6.99 -4.91 4.68
N GLY A 103 7.63 -4.49 5.77
CA GLY A 103 8.27 -5.37 6.75
C GLY A 103 7.32 -5.88 7.85
N SER A 104 6.11 -5.32 7.97
CA SER A 104 5.10 -5.84 8.89
C SER A 104 4.61 -7.22 8.46
N SER A 105 4.31 -8.06 9.45
CA SER A 105 3.62 -9.33 9.19
C SER A 105 2.14 -9.07 8.87
N PHE A 106 1.66 -9.74 7.84
CA PHE A 106 0.37 -9.50 7.22
C PHE A 106 -0.66 -10.55 7.65
N GLY A 107 -1.63 -10.12 8.48
CA GLY A 107 -2.75 -10.94 8.93
C GLY A 107 -3.90 -11.08 7.91
N ASP A 108 -5.04 -11.60 8.35
CA ASP A 108 -6.23 -11.84 7.51
C ASP A 108 -7.29 -10.73 7.57
N HIS A 109 -7.14 -9.74 8.47
CA HIS A 109 -8.19 -8.77 8.79
C HIS A 109 -8.62 -7.84 7.65
N ALA A 110 -7.79 -7.62 6.63
CA ALA A 110 -8.14 -6.74 5.51
C ALA A 110 -7.85 -7.39 4.15
N VAL A 111 -7.97 -8.70 3.99
CA VAL A 111 -7.53 -9.39 2.75
C VAL A 111 -8.48 -9.28 1.54
N GLY A 112 -9.74 -8.94 1.74
CA GLY A 112 -10.77 -8.94 0.68
C GLY A 112 -10.75 -7.73 -0.26
N GLY A 113 -11.36 -7.88 -1.44
CA GLY A 113 -11.68 -6.80 -2.38
C GLY A 113 -10.52 -6.22 -3.20
N LYS A 114 -9.33 -6.82 -3.13
CA LYS A 114 -8.09 -6.25 -3.71
C LYS A 114 -7.64 -6.89 -5.01
N SER A 115 -8.24 -8.02 -5.36
CA SER A 115 -7.94 -8.80 -6.57
C SER A 115 -9.23 -9.18 -7.25
N LYS A 116 -9.27 -9.10 -8.58
CA LYS A 116 -10.40 -9.63 -9.36
C LYS A 116 -10.41 -11.15 -9.37
N ARG A 117 -9.24 -11.79 -9.43
CA ARG A 117 -9.08 -13.25 -9.43
C ARG A 117 -9.31 -13.87 -8.06
N GLN A 118 -8.93 -13.16 -7.00
CA GLN A 118 -9.06 -13.62 -5.61
C GLN A 118 -9.83 -12.57 -4.79
N PRO A 119 -11.13 -12.38 -5.07
CA PRO A 119 -11.91 -11.29 -4.47
C PRO A 119 -12.06 -11.39 -2.96
N GLN A 120 -11.95 -12.59 -2.39
CA GLN A 120 -12.09 -12.81 -0.95
C GLN A 120 -10.77 -12.71 -0.19
N ASP A 121 -9.63 -13.00 -0.82
CA ASP A 121 -8.34 -13.06 -0.13
C ASP A 121 -7.17 -12.80 -1.06
N ILE A 122 -6.57 -11.61 -0.94
CA ILE A 122 -5.41 -11.21 -1.74
C ILE A 122 -4.19 -12.11 -1.54
N ARG A 123 -4.02 -12.74 -0.36
CA ARG A 123 -2.87 -13.59 -0.06
C ARG A 123 -2.80 -14.77 -1.02
N LYS A 124 -3.95 -15.32 -1.42
CA LYS A 124 -4.04 -16.39 -2.42
C LYS A 124 -3.42 -16.00 -3.76
N LEU A 125 -3.61 -14.75 -4.19
CA LEU A 125 -2.98 -14.26 -5.42
C LEU A 125 -1.47 -14.11 -5.23
N LEU A 126 -1.03 -13.55 -4.10
CA LEU A 126 0.40 -13.34 -3.83
C LEU A 126 1.16 -14.66 -3.78
N ILE A 127 0.60 -15.66 -3.08
CA ILE A 127 1.13 -17.03 -3.04
C ILE A 127 1.17 -17.65 -4.46
N ASP A 128 0.11 -17.50 -5.26
CA ASP A 128 0.07 -17.98 -6.64
C ASP A 128 1.14 -17.32 -7.53
N LEU A 129 1.36 -16.01 -7.37
CA LEU A 129 2.38 -15.26 -8.12
C LEU A 129 3.80 -15.72 -7.75
N GLU A 130 4.07 -15.98 -6.48
CA GLU A 130 5.35 -16.53 -6.05
C GLU A 130 5.57 -17.95 -6.57
N ALA A 131 4.59 -18.84 -6.41
CA ALA A 131 4.66 -20.23 -6.87
C ALA A 131 4.95 -20.29 -8.38
N LYS A 132 4.38 -19.37 -9.16
CA LYS A 132 4.61 -19.22 -10.60
C LYS A 132 5.90 -18.46 -10.97
N LYS A 133 6.69 -18.03 -9.98
CA LYS A 133 7.89 -17.19 -10.14
C LYS A 133 7.61 -15.96 -11.01
N ALA A 134 6.44 -15.34 -10.81
CA ALA A 134 5.97 -14.24 -11.63
C ALA A 134 6.99 -13.09 -11.63
N ARG A 135 7.22 -12.50 -12.81
CA ARG A 135 8.12 -11.35 -12.98
C ARG A 135 7.41 -10.02 -12.81
N THR A 136 6.11 -9.98 -13.05
CA THR A 136 5.30 -8.75 -13.01
C THR A 136 3.95 -9.00 -12.34
N TYR A 137 3.42 -7.98 -11.69
CA TYR A 137 2.07 -8.03 -11.13
C TYR A 137 1.03 -7.88 -12.27
N PRO A 138 -0.03 -8.71 -12.30
CA PRO A 138 -1.05 -8.64 -13.35
C PRO A 138 -1.93 -7.39 -13.21
N LYS A 139 -1.57 -6.28 -13.87
CA LYS A 139 -2.30 -5.00 -13.78
C LYS A 139 -3.81 -5.08 -14.09
N ARG A 140 -4.26 -6.08 -14.86
CA ARG A 140 -5.69 -6.31 -15.15
C ARG A 140 -6.47 -6.77 -13.92
N ASP A 141 -5.78 -7.39 -12.97
CA ASP A 141 -6.33 -7.93 -11.72
C ASP A 141 -6.63 -6.84 -10.68
N LEU A 142 -6.01 -5.66 -10.83
CA LEU A 142 -6.25 -4.53 -9.94
C LEU A 142 -7.73 -4.12 -9.93
N VAL A 143 -8.26 -3.95 -8.72
CA VAL A 143 -9.63 -3.50 -8.47
C VAL A 143 -9.64 -1.97 -8.30
N PRO A 144 -10.44 -1.21 -9.08
CA PRO A 144 -10.50 0.24 -8.97
C PRO A 144 -11.10 0.68 -7.63
N VAL A 145 -10.53 1.72 -7.00
CA VAL A 145 -11.16 2.41 -5.85
C VAL A 145 -12.26 3.37 -6.31
N LYS A 146 -12.38 3.60 -7.63
CA LYS A 146 -13.24 4.63 -8.25
C LYS A 146 -12.90 6.04 -7.76
N ARG A 147 -11.60 6.28 -7.52
CA ARG A 147 -11.06 7.58 -7.11
C ARG A 147 -9.80 7.93 -7.89
N THR A 148 -9.52 9.22 -8.04
CA THR A 148 -8.28 9.75 -8.60
C THR A 148 -7.31 10.22 -7.51
N LEU A 149 -6.05 10.45 -7.87
CA LEU A 149 -5.05 11.02 -6.96
C LEU A 149 -5.50 12.38 -6.39
N MET A 150 -6.11 13.24 -7.22
CA MET A 150 -6.64 14.54 -6.82
C MET A 150 -7.66 14.41 -5.70
N GLN A 151 -8.65 13.53 -5.89
CA GLN A 151 -9.73 13.35 -4.91
C GLN A 151 -9.20 12.86 -3.57
N VAL A 152 -8.23 11.94 -3.57
CA VAL A 152 -7.70 11.39 -2.33
C VAL A 152 -6.74 12.36 -1.62
N LEU A 153 -6.17 13.32 -2.33
CA LEU A 153 -5.40 14.42 -1.74
C LEU A 153 -6.34 15.47 -1.15
N GLY A 154 -7.40 15.87 -1.87
CA GLY A 154 -8.39 16.85 -1.41
C GLY A 154 -9.18 16.41 -0.17
N ASP A 155 -9.60 15.14 -0.07
CA ASP A 155 -10.23 14.61 1.16
C ASP A 155 -9.33 14.66 2.39
N ARG A 156 -8.02 14.75 2.16
CA ARG A 156 -7.01 14.76 3.21
C ARG A 156 -6.42 16.15 3.42
N GLU A 157 -6.97 17.20 2.81
CA GLU A 157 -6.75 18.61 3.18
C GLU A 157 -7.62 19.03 4.38
#